data_AF-V5GDR9-F1
#
_entry.id   AF-V5GDR9-F1
#
_cell.length_a   1.000
_cell.length_b   1.000
_cell.length_c   1.000
_cell.angle_alpha   90.00
_cell.angle_beta   90.00
_cell.angle_gamma   90.00
#
_symmetry.space_group_name_H-M   'P 1'
#
loop_
_entity.id
_entity.type
_entity.pdbx_description
1 polymer ?
#
loop_
_entity_poly.entity_id
_entity_poly.type
_entity_poly.pdbx_seq_one_letter_code
_entity_poly.pdbx_strand_id
1 'polypeptide(L)'
;FDLIFHRNGPLVGQPRGYAFVTYVKQEDAIIAKNALHNLLVGQKNIIVTWAHSVNNEEVEKPKPEIVIPALAMSKEGKKTDRISQIQAIEAKLKLMEKKQEDELKINDTVATKPPVIVQYQYNKSQTTAISSFKHKHPLKKSDRYNKPYSKSKFRR
;
A
#
# COMPACT_ATOMS: atom_id res chain seq x y z
N PHE A 1 -21.26 -30.90 0.15
CA PHE A 1 -21.21 -29.48 0.57
C PHE A 1 -20.33 -28.75 -0.44
N ASP A 2 -20.63 -27.48 -0.70
CA ASP A 2 -19.87 -26.63 -1.62
C ASP A 2 -19.17 -25.51 -0.84
N LEU A 3 -17.84 -25.45 -0.94
CA LEU A 3 -17.00 -24.48 -0.26
C LEU A 3 -16.68 -23.34 -1.22
N ILE A 4 -16.97 -22.11 -0.83
CA ILE A 4 -16.69 -20.95 -1.67
C ILE A 4 -15.33 -20.37 -1.35
N PHE A 5 -14.49 -20.23 -2.38
CA PHE A 5 -13.17 -19.62 -2.30
C PHE A 5 -13.08 -18.33 -3.13
N HIS A 6 -12.13 -17.46 -2.79
CA HIS A 6 -11.78 -16.34 -3.66
C HIS A 6 -11.06 -16.85 -4.91
N ARG A 7 -11.57 -16.49 -6.10
CA ARG A 7 -10.99 -16.91 -7.40
C ARG A 7 -9.89 -15.96 -7.89
N ASN A 8 -9.92 -14.69 -7.49
CA ASN A 8 -9.00 -13.64 -7.96
C ASN A 8 -8.64 -12.67 -6.81
N GLY A 9 -7.54 -11.94 -6.96
CA GLY A 9 -7.06 -10.93 -6.00
C GLY A 9 -6.09 -11.45 -4.92
N PRO A 10 -5.75 -10.64 -3.90
CA PRO A 10 -4.77 -11.00 -2.88
C PRO A 10 -5.15 -12.20 -2.00
N LEU A 11 -6.45 -12.51 -1.89
CA LEU A 11 -6.99 -13.60 -1.07
C LEU A 11 -7.28 -14.89 -1.88
N VAL A 12 -6.78 -15.01 -3.12
CA VAL A 12 -7.02 -16.19 -3.97
C VAL A 12 -6.73 -17.49 -3.23
N GLY A 13 -7.66 -18.44 -3.33
CA GLY A 13 -7.55 -19.74 -2.69
C GLY A 13 -7.91 -19.74 -1.20
N GLN A 14 -8.11 -18.58 -0.57
CA GLN A 14 -8.63 -18.51 0.80
C GLN A 14 -10.16 -18.71 0.82
N PRO A 15 -10.70 -19.37 1.86
CA PRO A 15 -12.13 -19.59 2.01
C PRO A 15 -12.87 -18.28 2.30
N ARG A 16 -14.07 -18.12 1.75
CA ARG A 16 -14.90 -16.91 1.96
C ARG A 16 -15.60 -16.84 3.32
N GLY A 17 -15.52 -17.91 4.11
CA GLY A 17 -16.17 -17.98 5.43
C GLY A 17 -17.63 -18.41 5.40
N TYR A 18 -18.11 -18.96 4.29
CA TYR A 18 -19.42 -19.60 4.18
C TYR A 18 -19.38 -20.75 3.17
N ALA A 19 -20.37 -21.64 3.26
CA ALA A 19 -20.52 -22.81 2.42
C ALA A 19 -22.01 -23.10 2.18
N PHE A 20 -22.31 -23.86 1.13
CA PHE A 20 -23.67 -24.33 0.87
C PHE A 20 -23.76 -25.84 1.13
N VAL A 21 -24.81 -26.25 1.82
CA VAL A 21 -25.09 -27.65 2.12
C VAL A 21 -26.44 -28.01 1.51
N THR A 22 -26.43 -28.98 0.61
CA THR A 22 -27.63 -29.53 -0.01
C THR A 22 -27.99 -30.83 0.70
N TYR A 23 -29.22 -30.91 1.21
CA TYR A 23 -29.77 -32.11 1.81
C TYR A 23 -30.67 -32.82 0.80
N VAL A 24 -30.76 -34.15 0.91
CA VAL A 24 -31.67 -34.96 0.08
C VAL A 24 -33.13 -34.76 0.52
N LYS A 25 -33.36 -34.69 1.83
CA LYS A 25 -34.70 -34.48 2.42
C LYS A 25 -34.80 -33.09 3.04
N GLN A 26 -35.99 -32.51 2.94
CA GLN A 26 -36.28 -31.22 3.55
C GLN A 26 -36.27 -31.28 5.09
N GLU A 27 -36.76 -32.39 5.66
CA GLU A 27 -36.82 -32.60 7.11
C GLU A 27 -35.41 -32.54 7.75
N ASP A 28 -34.43 -33.22 7.14
CA ASP A 28 -33.04 -33.21 7.58
C ASP A 28 -32.46 -31.79 7.59
N ALA A 29 -32.82 -30.97 6.60
CA ALA A 29 -32.38 -29.58 6.51
C ALA A 29 -32.97 -28.72 7.64
N ILE A 30 -34.24 -28.93 8.00
CA ILE A 30 -34.90 -28.21 9.10
C ILE A 30 -34.25 -28.59 10.43
N ILE A 31 -34.05 -29.89 10.67
CA ILE A 31 -33.41 -30.41 11.89
C ILE A 31 -31.99 -29.84 12.02
N ALA A 32 -31.19 -29.92 10.96
CA ALA A 32 -29.83 -29.41 10.95
C ALA A 32 -29.77 -27.89 11.17
N LYS A 33 -30.67 -27.12 10.54
CA LYS A 33 -30.75 -25.67 10.75
C LYS A 33 -31.03 -25.35 12.21
N ASN A 34 -32.03 -25.99 12.81
CA ASN A 34 -32.41 -25.70 14.20
C ASN A 34 -31.32 -26.12 15.21
N ALA A 35 -30.62 -27.21 14.95
CA ALA A 35 -29.57 -27.71 15.84
C ALA A 35 -28.26 -26.91 15.75
N LEU A 36 -27.91 -26.44 14.54
CA LEU A 36 -26.59 -25.85 14.28
C LEU A 36 -26.59 -24.32 14.21
N HIS A 37 -27.76 -23.69 14.09
CA HIS A 37 -27.83 -22.22 14.07
C HIS A 37 -27.38 -21.62 15.41
N ASN A 38 -26.50 -20.63 15.35
CA ASN A 38 -25.84 -19.99 16.50
C ASN A 38 -25.01 -20.93 17.38
N LEU A 39 -24.57 -22.07 16.86
CA LEU A 39 -23.65 -22.94 17.56
C LEU A 39 -22.23 -22.34 17.58
N LEU A 40 -21.56 -22.37 18.73
CA LEU A 40 -20.17 -21.94 18.88
C LEU A 40 -19.22 -22.98 18.26
N VAL A 41 -18.46 -22.58 17.23
CA VAL A 41 -17.47 -23.41 16.56
C VAL A 41 -16.11 -22.72 16.61
N GLY A 42 -15.18 -23.28 17.38
CA GLY A 42 -13.88 -22.68 17.64
C GLY A 42 -14.02 -21.37 18.41
N GLN A 43 -13.82 -20.24 17.73
CA GLN A 43 -13.88 -18.89 18.33
C GLN A 43 -15.12 -18.08 17.89
N LYS A 44 -15.96 -18.61 17.01
CA LYS A 44 -17.08 -17.88 16.41
C LYS A 44 -18.34 -18.71 16.39
N ASN A 45 -19.48 -18.05 16.48
CA ASN A 45 -20.77 -18.70 16.26
C ASN A 45 -21.01 -18.88 14.76
N ILE A 46 -21.49 -20.05 14.36
CA ILE A 46 -21.93 -20.29 12.99
C ILE A 46 -23.40 -19.90 12.84
N ILE A 47 -23.75 -19.37 11.67
CA ILE A 47 -25.11 -18.98 11.35
C ILE A 47 -25.58 -19.86 10.21
N VAL A 48 -26.69 -20.58 10.42
CA VAL A 48 -27.33 -21.40 9.39
C VAL A 48 -28.63 -20.74 8.96
N THR A 49 -28.72 -20.31 7.71
CA THR A 49 -29.90 -19.67 7.11
C THR A 49 -30.32 -20.38 5.84
N TRP A 50 -31.52 -20.07 5.35
CA TRP A 50 -31.97 -20.59 4.07
C TRP A 50 -31.22 -19.91 2.92
N ALA A 51 -30.81 -20.69 1.92
CA ALA A 51 -30.02 -20.16 0.80
C ALA A 51 -30.74 -19.05 0.01
N HIS A 52 -32.07 -19.04 0.01
CA HIS A 52 -32.88 -18.03 -0.66
C HIS A 52 -33.19 -16.79 0.21
N SER A 53 -32.83 -16.79 1.50
CA SER A 53 -33.15 -15.70 2.42
C SER A 53 -31.95 -14.81 2.76
N VAL A 54 -30.79 -15.04 2.14
CA VAL A 54 -29.59 -14.21 2.36
C VAL A 54 -29.73 -12.90 1.59
N ASN A 55 -30.10 -11.83 2.29
CA ASN A 55 -29.96 -10.47 1.78
C ASN A 55 -28.47 -10.11 1.84
N ASN A 56 -27.84 -9.91 0.68
CA ASN A 56 -26.39 -9.62 0.59
C ASN A 56 -25.98 -8.29 1.23
N GLU A 57 -26.94 -7.48 1.64
CA GLU A 57 -26.76 -6.14 2.23
C GLU A 57 -26.07 -6.18 3.62
N GLU A 58 -26.19 -7.27 4.38
CA GLU A 58 -25.76 -7.31 5.79
C GLU A 58 -24.24 -7.54 5.99
N VAL A 59 -23.48 -7.80 4.93
CA VAL A 59 -22.04 -8.13 5.01
C VAL A 59 -21.13 -7.00 4.49
N GLU A 60 -21.64 -5.78 4.34
CA GLU A 60 -20.75 -4.61 4.40
C GLU A 60 -20.29 -4.40 5.84
N LYS A 61 -19.36 -5.27 6.28
CA LYS A 61 -18.51 -4.93 7.41
C LYS A 61 -17.86 -3.59 7.04
N PRO A 62 -17.98 -2.55 7.88
CA PRO A 62 -17.39 -1.26 7.59
C PRO A 62 -15.91 -1.52 7.31
N LYS A 63 -15.46 -1.16 6.10
CA LYS A 63 -14.05 -1.25 5.74
C LYS A 63 -13.30 -0.51 6.85
N PRO A 64 -12.40 -1.17 7.61
CA PRO A 64 -11.62 -0.46 8.60
C PRO A 64 -10.89 0.66 7.87
N GLU A 65 -11.04 1.88 8.35
CA GLU A 65 -10.37 3.04 7.78
C GLU A 65 -8.86 2.80 7.92
N ILE A 66 -8.22 2.44 6.81
CA ILE A 66 -6.77 2.23 6.80
C ILE A 66 -6.14 3.61 6.83
N VAL A 67 -5.81 4.10 8.02
CA VAL A 67 -5.02 5.31 8.20
C VAL A 67 -3.58 4.97 7.82
N ILE A 68 -3.25 5.13 6.54
CA ILE A 68 -1.86 5.02 6.05
C ILE A 68 -1.19 6.36 6.33
N PRO A 69 -0.16 6.44 7.20
CA PRO A 69 0.48 7.71 7.56
C PRO A 69 1.01 8.50 6.36
N ALA A 70 1.41 7.80 5.28
CA ALA A 70 1.87 8.43 4.03
C ALA A 70 0.74 9.10 3.20
N LEU A 71 -0.52 8.73 3.40
CA LEU A 71 -1.70 9.29 2.71
C LEU A 71 -2.51 10.27 3.57
N ALA A 72 -2.13 10.45 4.84
CA ALA A 72 -2.83 11.33 5.78
C ALA A 72 -2.75 12.82 5.37
N MET A 73 -1.78 13.21 4.54
CA MET A 73 -1.64 14.58 4.07
C MET A 73 -2.60 14.99 2.94
N SER A 74 -3.25 14.03 2.25
CA SER A 74 -4.03 14.34 1.04
C SER A 74 -5.55 14.29 1.21
N LYS A 75 -6.05 14.12 2.44
CA LYS A 75 -7.49 13.93 2.70
C LYS A 75 -8.06 14.86 3.77
N GLU A 76 -7.71 16.13 3.72
CA GLU A 76 -8.53 17.14 4.38
C GLU A 76 -9.37 17.85 3.33
N GLY A 77 -10.56 17.30 3.07
CA GLY A 77 -11.64 17.96 2.32
C GLY A 77 -12.25 19.14 3.08
N LYS A 78 -11.42 19.93 3.77
CA LYS A 78 -11.83 21.21 4.33
C LYS A 78 -11.83 22.21 3.18
N LYS A 79 -12.94 22.93 3.03
CA LYS A 79 -12.98 24.13 2.17
C LYS A 79 -11.89 25.05 2.69
N THR A 80 -10.75 25.10 2.01
CA THR A 80 -9.64 26.00 2.32
C THR A 80 -10.18 27.42 2.41
N ASP A 81 -9.79 28.20 3.42
CA ASP A 81 -10.25 29.58 3.58
C ASP A 81 -10.10 30.39 2.28
N ARG A 82 -11.04 31.31 2.02
CA ARG A 82 -11.08 32.10 0.78
C ARG A 82 -9.76 32.80 0.49
N ILE A 83 -9.10 33.30 1.53
CA ILE A 83 -7.78 33.94 1.46
C ILE A 83 -6.70 32.95 1.00
N SER A 84 -6.74 31.71 1.50
CA SER A 84 -5.79 30.66 1.11
C SER A 84 -5.98 30.23 -0.36
N GLN A 85 -7.22 30.16 -0.84
CA GLN A 85 -7.50 29.92 -2.26
C GLN A 85 -6.95 31.04 -3.16
N ILE A 86 -7.17 32.30 -2.77
CA ILE A 86 -6.65 33.45 -3.51
C ILE A 86 -5.13 33.38 -3.59
N GLN A 87 -4.45 33.17 -2.46
CA GLN A 87 -2.99 33.04 -2.42
C GLN A 87 -2.46 31.87 -3.26
N ALA A 88 -3.14 30.72 -3.24
CA ALA A 88 -2.76 29.57 -4.05
C ALA A 88 -2.88 29.86 -5.55
N ILE A 89 -3.92 30.61 -5.96
CA ILE A 89 -4.12 31.03 -7.35
C ILE A 89 -3.03 32.05 -7.75
N GLU A 90 -2.79 33.08 -6.94
CA GLU A 90 -1.76 34.11 -7.19
C GLU A 90 -0.36 33.49 -7.30
N ALA A 91 -0.01 32.58 -6.39
CA ALA A 91 1.27 31.88 -6.42
C ALA A 91 1.43 31.03 -7.69
N LYS A 92 0.35 30.37 -8.13
CA LYS A 92 0.33 29.57 -9.36
C LYS A 92 0.47 30.45 -10.60
N LEU A 93 -0.23 31.59 -10.67
CA LEU A 93 -0.12 32.55 -11.76
C LEU A 93 1.31 33.10 -11.86
N LYS A 94 1.91 33.51 -10.74
CA LYS A 94 3.30 33.98 -10.69
C LYS A 94 4.31 32.93 -11.15
N LEU A 95 4.05 31.65 -10.86
CA LEU A 95 4.86 30.54 -11.37
C LEU A 95 4.67 30.35 -12.87
N MET A 96 3.44 30.50 -13.39
CA MET A 96 3.16 30.42 -14.82
C MET A 96 3.81 31.57 -15.59
N GLU A 97 3.73 32.81 -15.09
CA GLU A 97 4.42 33.98 -15.66
C GLU A 97 5.93 33.77 -15.70
N LYS A 98 6.54 33.32 -14.59
CA LYS A 98 7.98 33.00 -14.57
C LYS A 98 8.35 31.85 -15.50
N LYS A 99 7.49 30.84 -15.61
CA LYS A 99 7.72 29.69 -16.50
C LYS A 99 7.56 30.07 -17.97
N GLN A 100 6.80 31.12 -18.27
CA GLN A 100 6.68 31.68 -19.62
C GLN A 100 7.96 32.41 -20.05
N GLU A 101 8.68 33.04 -19.12
CA GLU A 101 10.03 33.59 -19.37
C GLU A 101 11.08 32.48 -19.53
N ASP A 102 10.89 31.35 -18.84
CA ASP A 102 11.69 30.13 -18.98
C ASP A 102 11.17 29.19 -20.10
N GLU A 103 10.27 29.64 -20.98
CA GLU A 103 9.87 28.90 -22.19
C GLU A 103 11.08 28.71 -23.10
N LEU A 104 11.72 27.58 -22.86
CA LEU A 104 12.59 26.81 -23.72
C LEU A 104 12.54 27.30 -25.17
N LYS A 105 13.51 28.15 -25.54
CA LYS A 105 13.93 28.29 -26.92
C LYS A 105 14.30 26.88 -27.41
N ILE A 106 13.43 26.29 -28.23
CA ILE A 106 13.56 24.92 -28.75
C ILE A 106 14.87 24.72 -29.56
N ASN A 107 15.61 25.80 -29.85
CA ASN A 107 16.89 25.75 -30.57
C ASN A 107 18.14 26.06 -29.73
N ASP A 108 18.06 26.23 -28.40
CA ASP A 108 19.27 26.26 -27.58
C ASP A 108 19.75 24.82 -27.34
N THR A 109 20.43 24.31 -28.37
CA THR A 109 21.06 22.98 -28.36
C THR A 109 21.85 22.78 -27.06
N VAL A 110 21.62 21.64 -26.42
CA VAL A 110 22.39 21.13 -25.25
C VAL A 110 23.88 20.94 -25.58
N ALA A 111 24.29 21.20 -26.83
CA ALA A 111 25.64 21.06 -27.34
C ALA A 111 26.64 22.13 -26.85
N THR A 112 26.18 23.30 -26.40
CA THR A 112 27.10 24.41 -26.00
C THR A 112 27.27 24.58 -24.50
N LYS A 113 26.49 23.89 -23.67
CA LYS A 113 26.63 23.96 -22.21
C LYS A 113 27.60 22.88 -21.73
N PRO A 114 28.68 23.22 -21.01
CA PRO A 114 29.58 22.22 -20.45
C PRO A 114 28.80 21.34 -19.47
N PRO A 115 29.07 20.01 -19.44
CA PRO A 115 28.36 19.10 -18.56
C PRO A 115 28.50 19.56 -17.10
N VAL A 116 27.40 19.43 -16.34
CA VAL A 116 27.28 19.87 -14.94
C VAL A 116 28.47 19.42 -14.08
N ILE A 117 29.00 18.23 -14.36
CA ILE A 117 30.19 17.65 -13.72
C ILE A 117 31.43 18.56 -13.76
N VAL A 118 31.61 19.35 -14.82
CA VAL A 118 32.79 20.22 -15.01
C VAL A 118 32.69 21.49 -14.15
N GLN A 119 31.47 22.00 -13.92
CA GLN A 119 31.27 23.21 -13.11
C GLN A 119 31.66 23.01 -11.64
N TYR A 120 31.56 21.78 -11.13
CA TYR A 120 31.88 21.45 -9.74
C TYR A 120 33.30 20.90 -9.53
N GLN A 121 34.16 20.89 -10.56
CA GLN A 121 35.54 20.37 -10.48
C GLN A 121 36.61 21.44 -10.25
N TYR A 122 36.28 22.73 -10.28
CA TYR A 122 37.20 23.81 -9.95
C TYR A 122 37.32 23.99 -8.44
N ASN A 123 38.08 23.10 -7.78
CA ASN A 123 38.73 23.35 -6.48
C ASN A 123 39.66 22.18 -6.09
N LYS A 124 40.43 21.64 -7.04
CA LYS A 124 41.39 20.56 -6.72
C LYS A 124 42.78 20.79 -7.32
N SER A 125 43.36 21.94 -7.05
CA SER A 125 44.82 22.08 -7.08
C SER A 125 45.26 23.36 -6.39
N GLN A 126 46.16 23.18 -5.41
CA GLN A 126 46.97 24.15 -4.64
C GLN A 126 46.30 24.61 -3.30
N THR A 127 46.81 24.35 -2.09
CA THR A 127 48.11 23.80 -1.61
C THR A 127 48.01 23.42 -0.11
N THR A 128 48.82 22.43 0.29
CA THR A 128 49.52 22.21 1.59
C THR A 128 48.77 21.92 2.91
N ALA A 129 48.86 20.64 3.29
CA ALA A 129 49.30 20.09 4.59
C ALA A 129 48.74 20.69 5.90
N ILE A 130 47.75 20.00 6.50
CA ILE A 130 47.52 19.93 7.96
C ILE A 130 46.91 18.56 8.31
N SER A 131 47.57 17.89 9.24
CA SER A 131 47.14 16.84 10.18
C SER A 131 45.82 16.09 9.97
N SER A 132 45.98 14.77 9.78
CA SER A 132 45.26 13.68 10.48
C SER A 132 43.86 13.97 11.05
N PHE A 133 42.80 13.52 10.37
CA PHE A 133 41.71 12.77 11.02
C PHE A 133 41.08 11.80 10.01
N LYS A 134 41.37 10.50 10.19
CA LYS A 134 40.79 9.41 9.41
C LYS A 134 39.43 9.03 10.02
N HIS A 135 38.32 9.39 9.40
CA HIS A 135 37.06 8.65 9.61
C HIS A 135 36.93 7.57 8.54
N LYS A 136 37.40 6.35 8.89
CA LYS A 136 37.10 5.14 8.14
C LYS A 136 35.71 4.64 8.57
N HIS A 137 34.73 4.67 7.67
CA HIS A 137 33.51 3.88 7.85
C HIS A 137 33.75 2.47 7.28
N PRO A 138 33.59 1.40 8.08
CA PRO A 138 33.74 0.04 7.56
C PRO A 138 32.48 -0.37 6.79
N LEU A 139 32.66 -0.81 5.55
CA LEU A 139 31.66 -1.57 4.79
C LEU A 139 31.38 -2.88 5.53
N LYS A 140 30.26 -2.97 6.26
CA LYS A 140 29.74 -4.26 6.72
C LYS A 140 28.94 -4.91 5.60
N LYS A 141 29.62 -5.81 4.89
CA LYS A 141 29.03 -6.79 3.98
C LYS A 141 28.45 -7.92 4.83
N SER A 142 27.15 -7.92 5.07
CA SER A 142 26.44 -9.08 5.65
C SER A 142 24.95 -9.05 5.32
N ASP A 143 24.62 -9.16 4.04
CA ASP A 143 23.32 -9.68 3.64
C ASP A 143 23.37 -11.21 3.66
N ARG A 144 23.05 -11.77 4.82
CA ARG A 144 22.71 -13.20 4.93
C ARG A 144 21.31 -13.33 5.51
N TYR A 145 20.35 -13.45 4.59
CA TYR A 145 19.15 -14.30 4.70
C TYR A 145 18.29 -14.16 5.96
N ASN A 146 17.49 -13.09 6.04
CA ASN A 146 16.21 -13.15 6.75
C ASN A 146 15.12 -13.57 5.78
N LYS A 147 14.93 -14.88 5.61
CA LYS A 147 13.74 -15.46 4.96
C LYS A 147 12.84 -16.04 6.06
N PRO A 148 11.51 -15.85 5.99
CA PRO A 148 10.59 -16.18 7.09
C PRO A 148 10.27 -17.67 7.26
N TYR A 149 10.99 -18.58 6.59
CA TYR A 149 10.82 -20.03 6.76
C TYR A 149 12.19 -20.71 6.84
N SER A 150 12.50 -21.30 8.00
CA SER A 150 13.65 -22.20 8.15
C SER A 150 13.19 -23.63 7.90
N LYS A 151 13.74 -24.28 6.86
CA LYS A 151 13.55 -25.72 6.66
C LYS A 151 14.43 -26.46 7.67
N SER A 152 13.82 -26.99 8.72
CA SER A 152 14.42 -28.01 9.57
C SER A 152 14.82 -29.22 8.71
N LYS A 153 16.12 -29.53 8.65
CA LYS A 153 16.60 -30.81 8.12
C LYS A 153 16.75 -31.77 9.30
N PHE A 154 15.92 -32.80 9.33
CA PHE A 154 16.15 -33.98 10.16
C PHE A 154 17.49 -34.62 9.78
N ARG A 155 18.36 -34.84 10.77
CA ARG A 155 19.51 -35.74 10.63
C ARG A 155 19.05 -37.16 11.00
N ARG A 156 19.54 -38.12 10.20
CA ARG A 156 19.39 -39.57 10.37
C ARG A 156 20.01 -40.04 11.67
#